data_AF-A0A1I3L918-F1
#
_entry.id   AF-A0A1I3L918-F1
#
_cell.length_a   1.000
_cell.length_b   1.000
_cell.length_c   1.000
_cell.angle_alpha   90.00
_cell.angle_beta   90.00
_cell.angle_gamma   90.00
#
_symmetry.space_group_name_H-M   'P 1'
#
loop_
_entity.id
_entity.type
_entity.pdbx_description
1 polymer ?
#
loop_
_entity_poly.entity_id
_entity_poly.type
_entity_poly.pdbx_seq_one_letter_code
_entity_poly.pdbx_strand_id
1 'polypeptide(L)'
;MRASPGVVLSRSKLVALAAAVVVCVAPSFATAQSAPDIAAGTKVTFLEATYMPNSITLKIDAPFGACAAGTLLRYFPQGADAGAQALNIQAVFSLLLTAKVSNQRVILTGYSADCTAVRFVTLG
;
A
#
# COMPACT_ATOMS: atom_id res chain seq x y z
N MET A 1 -59.93 -34.65 35.74
CA MET A 1 -59.99 -33.19 35.52
C MET A 1 -59.14 -32.51 36.59
N ARG A 2 -57.95 -32.01 36.23
CA ARG A 2 -57.02 -31.31 37.13
C ARG A 2 -56.65 -30.00 36.44
N ALA A 3 -56.98 -28.89 37.08
CA ALA A 3 -56.71 -27.54 36.59
C ALA A 3 -55.21 -27.19 36.74
N SER A 4 -54.61 -26.59 35.70
CA SER A 4 -53.27 -25.99 35.76
C SER A 4 -53.34 -24.62 36.46
N PRO A 5 -52.43 -24.29 37.39
CA PRO A 5 -52.30 -22.95 37.93
C PRO A 5 -51.56 -22.03 36.95
N GLY A 6 -52.16 -20.88 36.66
CA GLY A 6 -51.57 -19.79 35.89
C GLY A 6 -50.40 -19.14 36.63
N VAL A 7 -49.29 -18.96 35.94
CA VAL A 7 -48.12 -18.23 36.43
C VAL A 7 -48.40 -16.73 36.32
N VAL A 8 -48.55 -16.07 37.47
CA VAL A 8 -48.65 -14.61 37.58
C VAL A 8 -47.24 -14.03 37.43
N LEU A 9 -46.92 -13.54 36.23
CA LEU A 9 -45.67 -12.83 35.95
C LEU A 9 -45.69 -11.45 36.65
N SER A 10 -44.96 -11.37 37.76
CA SER A 10 -44.70 -10.13 38.50
C SER A 10 -43.93 -9.14 37.63
N ARG A 11 -44.56 -7.97 37.40
CA ARG A 11 -44.10 -6.87 36.53
C ARG A 11 -42.79 -6.20 36.97
N SER A 12 -42.19 -6.61 38.07
CA SER A 12 -41.07 -5.90 38.72
C SER A 12 -39.67 -6.33 38.26
N LYS A 13 -39.54 -7.19 37.23
CA LYS A 13 -38.23 -7.67 36.74
C LYS A 13 -37.91 -7.30 35.28
N LEU A 14 -38.61 -6.32 34.71
CA LEU A 14 -38.37 -5.83 33.34
C LEU A 14 -37.42 -4.62 33.26
N VAL A 15 -36.78 -4.21 34.36
CA VAL A 15 -35.91 -3.02 34.38
C VAL A 15 -34.42 -3.35 34.16
N ALA A 16 -34.02 -4.62 34.15
CA ALA A 16 -32.60 -5.02 34.12
C ALA A 16 -32.14 -5.64 32.78
N LEU A 17 -32.60 -5.12 31.65
CA LEU A 17 -32.18 -5.57 30.32
C LEU A 17 -31.96 -4.40 29.36
N ALA A 18 -31.16 -3.43 29.81
CA ALA A 18 -30.60 -2.38 28.97
C ALA A 18 -29.08 -2.34 29.16
N ALA A 19 -28.42 -3.49 28.99
CA ALA A 19 -26.98 -3.53 28.78
C ALA A 19 -26.72 -3.01 27.36
N ALA A 20 -26.51 -1.70 27.29
CA ALA A 20 -26.17 -0.97 26.08
C ALA A 20 -24.94 -1.60 25.40
N VAL A 21 -25.18 -2.26 24.26
CA VAL A 21 -24.14 -2.57 23.29
C VAL A 21 -23.78 -1.24 22.63
N VAL A 22 -22.89 -0.48 23.26
CA VAL A 22 -22.22 0.66 22.62
C VAL A 22 -21.26 0.08 21.59
N VAL A 23 -21.76 -0.15 20.38
CA VAL A 23 -20.93 -0.42 19.20
C VAL A 23 -20.12 0.85 18.98
N CYS A 24 -18.86 0.85 19.41
CA CYS A 24 -17.88 1.85 19.01
C CYS A 24 -17.65 1.73 17.50
N VAL A 25 -18.47 2.42 16.71
CA VAL A 25 -18.20 2.68 15.30
C VAL A 25 -17.11 3.75 15.27
N ALA A 26 -15.87 3.36 15.57
CA ALA A 26 -14.73 4.23 15.34
C ALA A 26 -14.68 4.51 13.83
N PRO A 27 -14.76 5.78 13.38
CA PRO A 27 -14.51 6.09 11.99
C PRO A 27 -13.08 5.70 11.68
N SER A 28 -12.89 4.59 10.98
CA SER A 28 -11.63 4.26 10.33
C SER A 28 -11.41 5.34 9.28
N PHE A 29 -10.64 6.37 9.63
CA PHE A 29 -10.06 7.30 8.68
C PHE A 29 -9.03 6.54 7.84
N ALA A 30 -9.50 5.70 6.92
CA ALA A 30 -8.69 5.20 5.84
C ALA A 30 -8.36 6.41 4.97
N THR A 31 -7.14 6.95 5.12
CA THR A 31 -6.62 7.95 4.19
C THR A 31 -6.57 7.29 2.81
N ALA A 32 -7.48 7.69 1.93
CA ALA A 32 -7.45 7.24 0.54
C ALA A 32 -6.14 7.70 -0.07
N GLN A 33 -5.17 6.78 -0.20
CA GLN A 33 -3.97 7.04 -0.95
C GLN A 33 -4.36 7.05 -2.42
N SER A 34 -4.05 8.14 -3.13
CA SER A 34 -4.31 8.26 -4.55
C SER A 34 -3.79 7.03 -5.29
N ALA A 35 -4.57 6.47 -6.19
CA ALA A 35 -4.10 5.36 -7.01
C ALA A 35 -2.94 5.83 -7.92
N PRO A 36 -1.96 4.97 -8.23
CA PRO A 36 -0.94 5.27 -9.24
C PRO A 36 -1.62 5.62 -10.56
N ASP A 37 -1.20 6.72 -11.19
CA ASP A 37 -1.84 7.29 -12.39
C ASP A 37 -1.09 6.95 -13.68
N ILE A 38 0.08 6.31 -13.59
CA ILE A 38 0.91 5.98 -14.74
C ILE A 38 1.53 4.58 -14.66
N ALA A 39 1.67 3.95 -15.84
CA ALA A 39 2.49 2.78 -16.08
C ALA A 39 3.38 3.01 -17.32
N ALA A 40 4.70 2.85 -17.19
CA ALA A 40 5.68 3.09 -18.26
C ALA A 40 6.60 1.88 -18.45
N GLY A 41 6.66 1.37 -19.69
CA GLY A 41 7.62 0.35 -20.10
C GLY A 41 8.95 0.99 -20.51
N THR A 42 10.02 0.73 -19.77
CA THR A 42 11.28 1.49 -19.86
C THR A 42 12.50 0.65 -19.45
N LYS A 43 13.71 1.19 -19.60
CA LYS A 43 14.95 0.62 -19.09
C LYS A 43 15.56 1.53 -18.03
N VAL A 44 16.14 0.91 -17.00
CA VAL A 44 16.84 1.62 -15.93
C VAL A 44 18.24 2.01 -16.42
N THR A 45 18.54 3.31 -16.47
CA THR A 45 19.83 3.84 -16.92
C THR A 45 20.73 4.22 -15.75
N PHE A 46 20.15 4.64 -14.63
CA PHE A 46 20.84 4.99 -13.38
C PHE A 46 20.10 4.38 -12.20
N LEU A 47 20.85 3.95 -11.18
CA LEU A 47 20.30 3.39 -9.95
C LEU A 47 21.29 3.62 -8.81
N GLU A 48 20.80 4.12 -7.68
CA GLU A 48 21.59 4.43 -6.49
C GLU A 48 20.82 4.09 -5.20
N ALA A 49 21.55 3.59 -4.19
CA ALA A 49 21.01 3.13 -2.90
C ALA A 49 21.41 4.00 -1.69
N THR A 50 21.96 5.21 -1.89
CA THR A 50 22.46 6.08 -0.81
C THR A 50 21.42 6.37 0.27
N TYR A 51 20.13 6.37 -0.08
CA TYR A 51 19.04 6.70 0.82
C TYR A 51 18.27 5.47 1.35
N MET A 52 18.82 4.27 1.20
CA MET A 52 18.24 3.07 1.81
C MET A 52 18.30 3.13 3.35
N PRO A 53 17.28 2.61 4.06
CA PRO A 53 16.11 1.88 3.56
C PRO A 53 14.94 2.78 3.16
N ASN A 54 15.08 4.11 3.21
CA ASN A 54 13.97 5.05 3.08
C ASN A 54 13.55 5.28 1.62
N SER A 55 14.52 5.26 0.69
CA SER A 55 14.25 5.37 -0.74
C SER A 55 15.44 4.90 -1.59
N ILE A 56 15.16 4.63 -2.85
CA ILE A 56 16.19 4.50 -3.89
C ILE A 56 15.93 5.53 -4.98
N THR A 57 16.99 5.91 -5.67
CA THR A 57 16.93 6.90 -6.75
C THR A 57 17.30 6.22 -8.05
N LEU A 58 16.53 6.47 -9.11
CA LEU A 58 16.75 5.87 -10.42
C LEU A 58 16.53 6.87 -11.56
N LYS A 59 17.11 6.58 -12.72
CA LYS A 59 16.75 7.23 -14.00
C LYS A 59 16.37 6.18 -15.00
N ILE A 60 15.54 6.58 -15.95
CA ILE A 60 15.02 5.71 -16.99
C ILE A 60 15.19 6.32 -18.38
N ASP A 61 15.13 5.48 -19.42
CA ASP A 61 15.34 5.87 -20.82
C ASP A 61 14.09 6.44 -21.52
N ALA A 62 12.95 6.48 -20.83
CA ALA A 62 11.67 6.95 -21.35
C ALA A 62 11.04 8.00 -20.43
N PRO A 63 10.11 8.84 -20.92
CA PRO A 63 9.35 9.72 -20.06
C PRO A 63 8.48 8.93 -19.05
N PHE A 64 8.33 9.48 -17.85
CA PHE A 64 7.45 9.00 -16.78
C PHE A 64 6.42 10.08 -16.45
N GLY A 65 5.42 10.22 -17.31
CA GLY A 65 4.35 11.19 -17.12
C GLY A 65 4.84 12.60 -17.46
N ALA A 66 4.79 13.51 -16.49
CA ALA A 66 5.35 14.86 -16.66
C ALA A 66 6.89 14.87 -16.58
N CYS A 67 7.51 13.79 -16.11
CA CYS A 67 8.94 13.67 -15.92
C CYS A 67 9.61 13.22 -17.23
N ALA A 68 10.48 14.05 -17.79
CA ALA A 68 11.25 13.70 -18.98
C ALA A 68 12.17 12.48 -18.75
N ALA A 69 12.57 11.82 -19.85
CA ALA A 69 13.58 10.75 -19.79
C ALA A 69 14.88 11.27 -19.16
N GLY A 70 15.52 10.43 -18.33
CA GLY A 70 16.73 10.81 -17.60
C GLY A 70 16.50 11.68 -16.35
N THR A 71 15.27 12.11 -16.06
CA THR A 71 14.93 12.74 -14.78
C THR A 71 15.11 11.73 -13.63
N LEU A 72 15.57 12.23 -12.48
CA LEU A 72 15.66 11.42 -11.27
C LEU A 72 14.25 11.09 -10.78
N LEU A 73 13.94 9.80 -10.75
CA LEU A 73 12.76 9.27 -10.10
C LEU A 73 13.13 8.78 -8.71
N ARG A 74 12.16 8.80 -7.79
CA ARG A 74 12.31 8.24 -6.45
C ARG A 74 11.37 7.06 -6.26
N TYR A 75 11.88 5.99 -5.68
CA TYR A 75 11.07 4.88 -5.22
C TYR A 75 11.06 4.84 -3.70
N PHE A 76 9.86 4.74 -3.14
CA PHE A 76 9.64 4.59 -1.70
C PHE A 76 9.20 3.17 -1.37
N PRO A 77 9.74 2.55 -0.30
CA PRO A 77 9.41 1.20 0.08
C PRO A 77 7.94 1.06 0.42
N GLN A 78 7.38 -0.10 0.09
CA GLN A 78 6.01 -0.48 0.45
C GLN A 78 6.06 -1.58 1.51
N GLY A 79 5.11 -1.58 2.45
CA GLY A 79 5.03 -2.58 3.51
C GLY A 79 4.22 -2.08 4.71
N ALA A 80 3.68 -3.02 5.49
CA ALA A 80 2.85 -2.73 6.66
C ALA A 80 3.64 -2.15 7.84
N ASP A 81 4.93 -2.44 7.91
CA ASP A 81 5.85 -2.00 8.96
C ASP A 81 7.27 -1.75 8.40
N ALA A 82 8.15 -1.19 9.23
CA ALA A 82 9.51 -0.82 8.84
C ALA A 82 10.37 -2.03 8.39
N GLY A 83 10.14 -3.21 8.97
CA GLY A 83 10.85 -4.43 8.58
C GLY A 83 10.42 -4.90 7.18
N ALA A 84 9.11 -4.92 6.93
CA ALA A 84 8.56 -5.23 5.61
C ALA A 84 9.05 -4.24 4.54
N GLN A 85 9.11 -2.95 4.87
CA GLN A 85 9.62 -1.90 3.99
C GLN A 85 11.11 -2.09 3.65
N ALA A 86 11.94 -2.43 4.64
CA ALA A 86 13.36 -2.69 4.42
C ALA A 86 13.60 -3.92 3.52
N LEU A 87 12.82 -5.00 3.70
CA LEU A 87 12.90 -6.17 2.83
C LEU A 87 12.41 -5.84 1.41
N ASN A 88 11.33 -5.07 1.30
CA ASN A 88 10.80 -4.63 0.01
C ASN A 88 11.85 -3.83 -0.77
N ILE A 89 12.49 -2.83 -0.16
CA ILE A 89 13.43 -1.97 -0.89
C ILE A 89 14.69 -2.71 -1.34
N GLN A 90 15.16 -3.67 -0.54
CA GLN A 90 16.28 -4.53 -0.92
C GLN A 90 15.93 -5.40 -2.14
N ALA A 91 14.74 -6.00 -2.13
CA ALA A 91 14.25 -6.79 -3.27
C ALA A 91 14.03 -5.94 -4.53
N VAL A 92 13.49 -4.74 -4.37
CA VAL A 92 13.29 -3.80 -5.48
C VAL A 92 14.62 -3.40 -6.09
N PHE A 93 15.58 -3.01 -5.26
CA PHE A 93 16.88 -2.57 -5.74
C PHE A 93 17.65 -3.68 -6.44
N SER A 94 17.66 -4.90 -5.91
CA SER A 94 18.34 -6.02 -6.56
C SER A 94 17.72 -6.32 -7.92
N LEU A 95 16.39 -6.33 -8.04
CA LEU A 95 15.71 -6.55 -9.32
C LEU A 95 15.94 -5.43 -10.34
N LEU A 96 15.91 -4.16 -9.90
CA LEU A 96 16.21 -3.02 -10.79
C LEU A 96 17.68 -3.01 -11.22
N LEU A 97 18.60 -3.41 -10.32
CA LEU A 97 20.02 -3.55 -10.64
C LEU A 97 20.22 -4.66 -11.66
N THR A 98 19.59 -5.82 -11.45
CA THR A 98 19.59 -6.93 -12.41
C THR A 98 19.05 -6.48 -13.77
N ALA A 99 17.89 -5.81 -13.81
CA ALA A 99 17.30 -5.32 -15.04
C ALA A 99 18.22 -4.31 -15.77
N LYS A 100 18.90 -3.44 -15.02
CA LYS A 100 19.90 -2.52 -15.58
C LYS A 100 21.08 -3.27 -16.21
N VAL A 101 21.70 -4.20 -15.48
CA VAL A 101 22.88 -4.92 -15.98
C VAL A 101 22.55 -5.88 -17.12
N SER A 102 21.34 -6.45 -17.12
CA SER A 102 20.85 -7.32 -18.20
C SER A 102 20.24 -6.56 -19.38
N ASN A 103 20.17 -5.23 -19.30
CA ASN A 103 19.53 -4.36 -20.30
C ASN A 103 18.05 -4.73 -20.57
N GLN A 104 17.38 -5.31 -19.57
CA GLN A 104 15.97 -5.71 -19.62
C GLN A 104 15.04 -4.51 -19.45
N ARG A 105 13.84 -4.65 -20.03
CA ARG A 105 12.75 -3.70 -19.83
C ARG A 105 11.97 -4.01 -18.56
N VAL A 106 11.54 -2.96 -17.89
CA VAL A 106 10.67 -3.02 -16.72
C VAL A 106 9.42 -2.17 -16.98
N ILE A 107 8.32 -2.56 -16.38
CA ILE A 107 7.15 -1.69 -16.24
C ILE A 107 7.26 -1.01 -14.88
N LEU A 108 7.36 0.32 -14.87
CA LEU A 108 7.27 1.12 -13.66
C LEU A 108 5.87 1.71 -13.53
N THR A 109 5.34 1.71 -12.33
CA THR A 109 4.05 2.34 -11.98
C THR A 109 4.24 3.32 -10.84
N GLY A 110 3.47 4.41 -10.82
CA GLY A 110 3.71 5.50 -9.89
C GLY A 110 2.84 6.72 -10.11
N TYR A 111 3.37 7.87 -9.69
CA TYR A 111 2.72 9.18 -9.77
C TYR A 111 3.43 10.07 -10.79
N SER A 112 2.69 10.50 -11.82
CA SER A 112 3.19 11.23 -12.98
C SER A 112 3.66 12.65 -12.66
N ALA A 113 3.04 13.29 -11.66
CA ALA A 113 3.35 14.66 -11.24
C ALA A 113 4.60 14.74 -10.33
N ASP A 114 4.83 13.71 -9.50
CA ASP A 114 5.85 13.73 -8.44
C ASP A 114 7.10 12.92 -8.78
N CYS A 115 7.24 12.45 -10.03
CA CYS A 115 8.34 11.60 -10.48
C CYS A 115 8.62 10.41 -9.54
N THR A 116 7.55 9.83 -8.99
CA THR A 116 7.64 8.83 -7.93
C THR A 116 7.18 7.47 -8.43
N ALA A 117 8.01 6.45 -8.30
CA ALA A 117 7.67 5.06 -8.59
C ALA A 117 7.24 4.35 -7.31
N VAL A 118 6.20 3.52 -7.39
CA VAL A 118 5.66 2.77 -6.24
C VAL A 118 5.68 1.26 -6.44
N ARG A 119 5.69 0.81 -7.70
CA ARG A 119 5.72 -0.62 -8.03
C ARG A 119 6.37 -0.83 -9.39
N PHE A 120 7.01 -1.97 -9.55
CA PHE A 120 7.62 -2.37 -10.81
C PHE A 120 7.39 -3.84 -11.11
N VAL A 121 7.50 -4.20 -12.38
CA VAL A 121 7.45 -5.59 -12.88
C VAL A 121 8.52 -5.74 -13.96
N THR A 122 9.35 -6.79 -13.86
CA THR A 122 10.31 -7.13 -14.92
C THR A 122 9.60 -7.86 -16.05
N LEU A 123 9.88 -7.45 -17.29
CA LEU A 123 9.43 -8.17 -18.48
C LEU A 123 10.55 -9.14 -18.87
N GLY A 124 10.32 -10.43 -18.59
CA GLY A 124 11.25 -11.52 -18.92
C GLY A 124 11.46 -11.66 -20.42
#